data_AF-A0A838HAD8-F1
#
_entry.id   AF-A0A838HAD8-F1
#
_cell.length_a   1.000
_cell.length_b   1.000
_cell.length_c   1.000
_cell.angle_alpha   90.00
_cell.angle_beta   90.00
_cell.angle_gamma   90.00
#
_symmetry.space_group_name_H-M   'P 1'
#
loop_
_entity.id
_entity.type
_entity.pdbx_description
1 polymer ?
#
loop_
_entity_poly.entity_id
_entity_poly.type
_entity_poly.pdbx_seq_one_letter_code
_entity_poly.pdbx_strand_id
1 'polypeptide(L)'
;MQSLYPTAPSELSYDDLAELYAYPATRPWVRANFVSSLDGAAQGSDNRSGSLSSRSDKLVFGLLRSLADVIVVGATTARTEGYLPVTASETRTALRRRLGLAPLPS
;
A
#
# COMPACT_ATOMS: atom_id res chain seq x y z
N MET A 1 15.74 -22.96 24.27
CA MET A 1 15.94 -22.14 23.06
C MET A 1 14.61 -21.49 22.74
N GLN A 2 14.39 -20.25 23.20
CA GLN A 2 13.09 -19.57 23.12
C GLN A 2 13.06 -18.75 21.83
N SER A 3 12.09 -19.02 20.95
CA SER A 3 11.94 -18.33 19.67
C SER A 3 11.68 -16.85 19.90
N LEU A 4 12.51 -15.98 19.31
CA LEU A 4 12.35 -14.51 19.32
C LEU A 4 11.37 -14.02 18.24
N TYR A 5 10.83 -14.93 17.43
CA TYR A 5 9.80 -14.57 16.47
C TYR A 5 8.45 -14.49 17.18
N PRO A 6 7.66 -13.42 17.00
CA PRO A 6 6.26 -13.46 17.41
C PRO A 6 5.62 -14.69 16.76
N THR A 7 4.88 -15.46 17.55
CA THR A 7 4.00 -16.51 17.04
C THR A 7 3.24 -15.92 15.87
N ALA A 8 3.31 -16.56 14.69
CA ALA A 8 2.67 -16.03 13.50
C ALA A 8 1.23 -15.64 13.87
N PRO A 9 0.83 -14.37 13.68
CA PRO A 9 -0.54 -14.00 13.95
C PRO A 9 -1.45 -14.89 13.10
N SER A 10 -2.67 -15.14 13.57
CA SER A 10 -3.74 -15.69 12.73
C SER A 10 -3.80 -14.92 11.40
N GLU A 11 -4.27 -15.57 10.32
CA GLU A 11 -4.42 -14.89 9.02
C GLU A 11 -5.08 -13.52 9.18
N LEU A 12 -4.39 -12.46 8.72
CA LEU A 12 -4.89 -11.10 8.80
C LEU A 12 -5.94 -10.87 7.72
N SER A 13 -7.12 -10.43 8.13
CA SER A 13 -8.14 -9.97 7.20
C SER A 13 -7.76 -8.62 6.59
N TYR A 14 -8.49 -8.21 5.55
CA TYR A 14 -8.29 -6.90 4.94
C TYR A 14 -8.61 -5.74 5.91
N ASP A 15 -9.57 -5.94 6.81
CA ASP A 15 -9.93 -4.96 7.83
C ASP A 15 -8.85 -4.87 8.92
N ASP A 16 -8.25 -6.00 9.32
CA ASP A 16 -7.12 -6.00 10.26
C ASP A 16 -5.93 -5.23 9.67
N LEU A 17 -5.65 -5.42 8.39
CA LEU A 17 -4.62 -4.64 7.69
C LEU A 17 -4.97 -3.15 7.61
N ALA A 18 -6.24 -2.81 7.38
CA ALA A 18 -6.67 -1.42 7.32
C ALA A 18 -6.48 -0.71 8.68
N GLU A 19 -6.75 -1.40 9.78
CA GLU A 19 -6.50 -0.90 11.14
C GLU A 19 -5.00 -0.74 11.42
N LEU A 20 -4.18 -1.76 11.12
CA LEU A 20 -2.73 -1.72 11.31
C LEU A 20 -2.06 -0.57 10.54
N TYR A 21 -2.58 -0.23 9.36
CA TYR A 21 -2.07 0.85 8.52
C TYR A 21 -2.87 2.15 8.63
N ALA A 22 -3.75 2.31 9.61
CA ALA A 22 -4.55 3.53 9.77
C ALA A 22 -3.67 4.79 9.90
N TYR A 23 -4.17 5.90 9.38
CA TYR A 23 -3.56 7.22 9.57
C TYR A 23 -3.97 7.81 10.92
N PRO A 24 -3.11 8.58 11.60
CA PRO A 24 -3.51 9.33 12.80
C PRO A 24 -4.60 10.35 12.47
N ALA A 25 -5.72 10.33 13.21
CA ALA A 25 -6.86 11.22 12.95
C ALA A 25 -6.61 12.71 13.33
N THR A 26 -5.56 12.99 14.10
CA THR A 26 -5.39 14.30 14.76
C THR A 26 -4.46 15.27 14.04
N ARG A 27 -3.77 14.84 12.98
CA ARG A 27 -2.78 15.66 12.29
C ARG A 27 -2.49 15.18 10.87
N PRO A 28 -2.00 16.07 9.98
CA PRO A 28 -1.47 15.65 8.69
C PRO A 28 -0.34 14.62 8.83
N TRP A 29 -0.29 13.68 7.89
CA TRP A 29 0.69 12.61 7.89
C TRP A 29 1.11 12.25 6.46
N VAL A 30 2.42 12.06 6.28
CA VAL A 30 2.99 11.60 5.03
C VAL A 30 3.58 10.21 5.27
N ARG A 31 3.20 9.25 4.42
CA ARG A 31 3.74 7.90 4.42
C ARG A 31 4.44 7.63 3.09
N ALA A 32 5.67 7.14 3.17
CA ALA A 32 6.37 6.53 2.04
C ALA A 32 6.12 5.02 2.04
N ASN A 33 5.89 4.42 0.88
CA ASN A 33 5.74 2.98 0.71
C ASN A 33 6.60 2.51 -0.47
N PHE A 34 7.52 1.59 -0.21
CA PHE A 34 8.53 1.12 -1.16
C PHE A 34 8.81 -0.37 -0.93
N VAL A 35 9.27 -1.03 -1.99
CA VAL A 35 9.83 -2.39 -1.95
C VAL A 35 11.28 -2.33 -2.43
N SER A 36 12.14 -3.18 -1.88
CA SER A 36 13.52 -3.35 -2.34
C SER A 36 13.91 -4.82 -2.35
N SER A 37 14.89 -5.17 -3.16
CA SER A 37 15.61 -6.44 -3.04
C SER A 37 16.44 -6.48 -1.75
N LEU A 38 17.00 -7.65 -1.44
CA LEU A 38 17.80 -7.87 -0.23
C LEU A 38 19.09 -7.04 -0.21
N ASP A 39 19.67 -6.78 -1.37
CA ASP A 39 20.84 -5.92 -1.56
C ASP A 39 20.48 -4.43 -1.70
N GLY A 40 19.20 -4.08 -1.54
CA GLY A 40 18.73 -2.69 -1.49
C GLY A 40 18.39 -2.07 -2.84
N ALA A 41 18.38 -2.83 -3.94
CA ALA A 41 17.92 -2.33 -5.23
C ALA A 41 16.40 -2.08 -5.21
N ALA A 42 15.97 -0.94 -5.75
CA ALA A 42 14.55 -0.58 -5.85
C ALA A 42 13.88 -1.11 -7.14
N GLN A 43 14.65 -1.77 -8.00
CA GLN A 43 14.21 -2.31 -9.28
C GLN A 43 14.75 -3.73 -9.46
N GLY A 44 13.96 -4.59 -10.09
CA GLY A 44 14.43 -5.89 -10.55
C GLY A 44 15.23 -5.79 -11.86
N SER A 45 15.58 -6.94 -12.42
CA SER A 45 16.39 -7.04 -13.65
C SER A 45 15.75 -6.39 -14.89
N ASP A 46 14.45 -6.09 -14.85
CA ASP A 46 13.69 -5.40 -15.89
C ASP A 46 13.63 -3.88 -15.71
N ASN A 47 14.41 -3.31 -14.77
CA ASN A 47 14.41 -1.89 -14.40
C ASN A 47 13.04 -1.38 -13.91
N ARG A 48 12.23 -2.27 -13.33
CA ARG A 48 10.93 -1.94 -12.72
C ARG A 48 10.91 -2.36 -11.26
N SER A 49 10.19 -1.62 -10.44
CA SER A 49 9.94 -2.02 -9.05
C SER A 49 8.87 -3.12 -8.97
N GLY A 50 7.93 -3.13 -9.92
CA GLY A 50 6.84 -4.11 -9.95
C GLY A 50 7.28 -5.58 -10.07
N SER A 51 8.51 -5.84 -10.54
CA SER A 51 9.10 -7.19 -10.60
C SER A 51 9.61 -7.69 -9.24
N LEU A 52 9.82 -6.79 -8.28
CA LEU A 52 10.14 -7.13 -6.89
C LEU A 52 8.87 -7.42 -6.05
N SER A 53 7.71 -6.96 -6.52
CA SER A 53 6.44 -7.03 -5.79
C SER A 53 5.77 -8.41 -5.85
N SER A 54 5.50 -8.98 -4.68
CA SER A 54 4.66 -10.17 -4.51
C SER A 54 3.16 -9.86 -4.61
N ARG A 55 2.30 -10.89 -4.58
CA ARG A 55 0.84 -10.71 -4.47
C ARG A 55 0.46 -9.96 -3.19
N SER A 56 1.12 -10.28 -2.08
CA SER A 56 0.86 -9.66 -0.78
C SER A 56 1.28 -8.19 -0.77
N ASP A 57 2.44 -7.87 -1.37
CA ASP A 57 2.88 -6.48 -1.54
C ASP A 57 1.87 -5.66 -2.35
N LYS A 58 1.36 -6.21 -3.47
CA LYS A 58 0.33 -5.55 -4.30
C LYS A 58 -0.99 -5.33 -3.54
N LEU A 59 -1.35 -6.24 -2.63
CA LEU A 59 -2.52 -6.09 -1.77
C LEU A 59 -2.34 -4.90 -0.82
N VAL A 60 -1.21 -4.85 -0.10
CA VAL A 60 -0.90 -3.74 0.82
C VAL A 60 -0.77 -2.43 0.06
N PHE A 61 -0.08 -2.41 -1.09
CA PHE A 61 0.02 -1.26 -1.97
C PHE A 61 -1.37 -0.70 -2.35
N GLY A 62 -2.30 -1.58 -2.74
CA GLY A 62 -3.67 -1.19 -3.05
C GLY A 62 -4.45 -0.68 -1.84
N LEU A 63 -4.28 -1.30 -0.67
CA LEU A 63 -4.88 -0.87 0.59
C LEU A 63 -4.39 0.54 0.97
N LEU A 64 -3.08 0.76 0.95
CA LEU A 64 -2.50 2.06 1.31
C LEU A 64 -2.99 3.20 0.43
N ARG A 65 -3.13 2.96 -0.88
CA ARG A 65 -3.75 3.92 -1.81
C ARG A 65 -5.23 4.17 -1.51
N SER A 66 -5.92 3.20 -0.92
CA SER A 66 -7.32 3.33 -0.52
C SER A 66 -7.48 4.09 0.79
N LEU A 67 -6.48 4.05 1.67
CA LEU A 67 -6.46 4.79 2.94
C LEU A 67 -5.99 6.25 2.79
N ALA A 68 -5.25 6.56 1.73
CA ALA A 68 -4.71 7.90 1.50
C ALA A 68 -5.78 8.89 0.99
N ASP A 69 -5.68 10.14 1.40
CA ASP A 69 -6.45 11.24 0.81
C ASP A 69 -5.91 11.64 -0.57
N VAL A 70 -4.59 11.71 -0.69
CA VAL A 70 -3.85 12.16 -1.89
C VAL A 70 -2.68 11.22 -2.12
N ILE A 71 -2.40 10.93 -3.40
CA ILE A 71 -1.26 10.10 -3.78
C ILE A 71 -0.25 10.94 -4.57
N VAL A 72 0.92 11.13 -3.99
CA VAL A 72 2.05 11.78 -4.67
C VAL A 72 2.94 10.71 -5.29
N VAL A 73 3.26 10.86 -6.59
CA VAL A 73 4.14 9.95 -7.30
C VAL A 73 5.08 10.72 -8.23
N GLY A 74 6.34 10.30 -8.30
CA GLY A 74 7.30 10.84 -9.26
C GLY A 74 6.87 10.53 -10.70
N ALA A 75 6.90 11.53 -11.58
CA ALA A 75 6.38 11.40 -12.93
C ALA A 75 7.10 10.32 -13.77
N THR A 76 8.41 10.15 -13.58
CA THR A 76 9.18 9.07 -14.25
C THR A 76 8.71 7.70 -13.79
N THR A 77 8.59 7.46 -12.48
CA THR A 77 8.08 6.21 -11.93
C THR A 77 6.67 5.91 -12.43
N ALA A 78 5.78 6.91 -12.43
CA ALA A 78 4.41 6.74 -12.91
C ALA A 78 4.38 6.25 -14.37
N ARG A 79 5.25 6.79 -15.24
CA ARG A 79 5.35 6.35 -16.63
C ARG A 79 5.99 4.98 -16.78
N THR A 80 7.12 4.73 -16.12
CA THR A 80 7.88 3.47 -16.21
C THR A 80 7.06 2.28 -15.73
N GLU A 81 6.30 2.46 -14.64
CA GLU A 81 5.45 1.43 -14.03
C GLU A 81 4.03 1.40 -14.62
N GLY A 82 3.69 2.31 -15.53
CA GLY A 82 2.37 2.36 -16.17
C GLY A 82 1.22 2.66 -15.21
N TYR A 83 1.43 3.55 -14.23
CA TYR A 83 0.39 3.90 -13.26
C TYR A 83 -0.76 4.63 -13.93
N LEU A 84 -1.96 4.08 -13.72
CA LEU A 84 -3.23 4.66 -14.14
C LEU A 84 -3.92 5.34 -12.94
N PRO A 85 -4.93 6.20 -13.20
CA PRO A 85 -5.79 6.72 -12.14
C PRO A 85 -6.31 5.59 -11.24
N VAL A 86 -6.44 5.87 -9.94
CA VAL A 86 -7.01 4.88 -9.01
C VAL A 86 -8.43 4.60 -9.43
N THR A 87 -8.71 3.33 -9.74
CA THR A 87 -10.06 2.89 -10.12
C THR A 87 -10.85 2.49 -8.88
N ALA A 88 -12.14 2.78 -8.93
CA ALA A 88 -13.09 2.33 -7.92
C ALA A 88 -13.23 0.80 -8.01
N SER A 89 -13.21 0.15 -6.85
CA SER A 89 -13.71 -1.21 -6.67
C SER A 89 -14.65 -1.19 -5.47
N GLU A 90 -15.61 -2.10 -5.43
CA GLU A 90 -16.60 -2.16 -4.35
C GLU A 90 -15.91 -2.21 -2.97
N THR A 91 -14.89 -3.05 -2.81
CA THR A 91 -14.11 -3.16 -1.57
C THR A 91 -13.45 -1.83 -1.18
N ARG A 92 -12.82 -1.13 -2.13
CA ARG A 92 -12.13 0.14 -1.85
C ARG A 92 -13.12 1.25 -1.53
N THR A 93 -14.18 1.36 -2.31
CA THR A 93 -15.22 2.37 -2.11
C THR A 93 -15.95 2.14 -0.78
N ALA A 94 -16.24 0.88 -0.42
CA ALA A 94 -16.85 0.54 0.86
C ALA A 94 -15.94 0.91 2.06
N LEU A 95 -14.64 0.60 1.98
CA LEU A 95 -13.66 1.01 2.98
C LEU A 95 -13.60 2.54 3.12
N ARG A 96 -13.40 3.25 2.00
CA ARG A 96 -13.30 4.71 1.99
C ARG A 96 -14.55 5.38 2.57
N ARG A 97 -15.74 4.88 2.22
CA ARG A 97 -17.01 5.34 2.79
C ARG A 97 -17.09 5.12 4.30
N ARG A 98 -16.69 3.95 4.81
CA ARG A 98 -16.65 3.67 6.27
C ARG A 98 -15.75 4.64 7.02
N LEU A 99 -14.67 5.08 6.37
CA LEU A 99 -13.70 6.02 6.92
C LEU A 99 -14.06 7.51 6.69
N GLY A 100 -15.20 7.80 6.04
CA GLY A 100 -15.60 9.18 5.73
C GLY A 100 -14.75 9.86 4.65
N LEU A 101 -14.02 9.09 3.84
CA LEU A 101 -13.16 9.61 2.77
C LEU A 101 -13.92 9.79 1.45
N ALA A 102 -13.41 10.67 0.58
CA ALA A 102 -13.91 10.82 -0.78
C ALA A 102 -13.86 9.49 -1.56
N PRO A 103 -14.72 9.24 -2.57
CA PRO A 103 -14.80 7.93 -3.24
C PRO A 103 -13.48 7.44 -3.86
N LEU A 104 -12.65 8.37 -4.33
CA LEU A 104 -11.30 8.13 -4.85
C LEU A 104 -10.33 9.12 -4.20
N PRO A 105 -9.04 8.75 -4.06
CA PRO A 105 -8.00 9.70 -3.72
C PRO A 105 -7.80 10.70 -4.86
N SER A 106 -7.41 11.93 -4.51
CA SER A 106 -7.05 12.98 -5.48
C SER A 106 -5.68 12.74 -6.10
#